data_AF-A0A927MRJ3-F1
#
_entry.id   AF-A0A927MRJ3-F1
#
_cell.length_a   1.000
_cell.length_b   1.000
_cell.length_c   1.000
_cell.angle_alpha   90.00
_cell.angle_beta   90.00
_cell.angle_gamma   90.00
#
_symmetry.space_group_name_H-M   'P 1'
#
loop_
_entity.id
_entity.type
_entity.pdbx_description
1 polymer ?
#
loop_
_entity_poly.entity_id
_entity_poly.type
_entity_poly.pdbx_seq_one_letter_code
_entity_poly.pdbx_strand_id
1 'polypeptide(L)'
;MRRDMRTGRVTIERLSAVTSLTGFQASAAELARWVRGHWEIEALHHVRDVTFGEDASKVRTGSAPRVMSMLRNLAIGLARLVGWRNMAAAVDHYRSCPGDALDLIMTAPRERFCPDASRSGRYQGQQMTRSAA
;
A
#
# COMPACT_ATOMS: atom_id res chain seq x y z
N MET A 1 -14.11 2.43 22.17
CA MET A 1 -13.71 2.78 23.55
C MET A 1 -12.21 2.63 23.64
N ARG A 2 -11.49 3.73 23.80
CA ARG A 2 -10.03 3.72 23.98
C ARG A 2 -9.73 3.94 25.46
N ARG A 3 -8.97 3.05 26.09
CA ARG A 3 -8.49 3.25 27.47
C ARG A 3 -7.01 3.56 27.41
N ASP A 4 -6.62 4.69 28.00
CA ASP A 4 -5.22 5.01 28.24
C ASP A 4 -4.73 4.17 29.44
N MET A 5 -3.78 3.27 29.18
CA MET A 5 -3.22 2.36 30.18
C MET A 5 -2.38 3.08 31.25
N ARG A 6 -1.87 4.29 30.95
CA ARG A 6 -1.00 5.06 31.83
C ARG A 6 -1.78 6.00 32.75
N THR A 7 -2.86 6.58 32.23
CA THR A 7 -3.68 7.55 32.97
C THR A 7 -5.01 6.99 33.46
N GLY A 8 -5.37 5.76 33.05
CA GLY A 8 -6.67 5.15 33.34
C GLY A 8 -7.84 5.82 32.63
N ARG A 9 -7.60 6.89 31.85
CA ARG A 9 -8.65 7.68 31.20
C ARG A 9 -9.32 6.85 30.11
N VAL A 10 -10.63 6.74 30.20
CA VAL A 10 -11.45 6.14 29.15
C VAL A 10 -11.97 7.25 28.25
N THR A 11 -11.72 7.11 26.94
CA THR A 11 -12.30 7.95 25.90
C THR A 11 -13.32 7.14 25.12
N ILE A 12 -14.53 7.69 25.01
CA ILE A 12 -15.60 7.15 24.17
C ILE A 12 -15.68 8.04 22.94
N GLU A 13 -15.34 7.47 21.79
CA GLU A 13 -15.58 8.10 20.50
C GLU A 13 -16.94 7.63 19.99
N ARG A 14 -17.77 8.59 19.57
CA ARG A 14 -19.10 8.31 19.01
C ARG A 14 -19.09 8.76 17.56
N LEU A 15 -19.35 7.84 16.65
CA LEU A 15 -19.47 8.09 15.23
C LEU A 15 -20.95 8.02 14.84
N SER A 16 -21.44 9.09 14.21
CA SER A 16 -22.79 9.14 13.63
C SER A 16 -22.67 9.01 12.11
N ALA A 17 -23.40 8.07 11.51
CA ALA A 17 -23.43 7.87 10.06
C ALA A 17 -24.82 8.26 9.52
N VAL A 18 -24.85 8.90 8.35
CA VAL A 18 -26.07 9.25 7.63
C VAL A 18 -26.14 8.39 6.38
N THR A 19 -27.30 7.79 6.11
CA THR A 19 -27.53 6.94 4.94
C THR A 19 -28.90 7.23 4.34
N SER A 20 -29.01 7.08 3.02
CA SER A 20 -30.29 7.13 2.31
C SER A 20 -31.11 5.85 2.45
N LEU A 21 -30.52 4.80 3.03
CA LEU A 21 -31.18 3.52 3.26
C LEU A 21 -32.15 3.59 4.43
N THR A 22 -33.34 3.02 4.25
CA THR A 22 -34.33 2.84 5.30
C THR A 22 -33.97 1.65 6.20
N GLY A 23 -34.55 1.59 7.41
CA GLY A 23 -34.30 0.51 8.36
C GLY A 23 -34.70 -0.89 7.89
N PHE A 24 -35.50 -1.01 6.83
CA PHE A 24 -35.84 -2.28 6.18
C PHE A 24 -34.86 -2.69 5.09
N GLN A 25 -34.05 -1.76 4.58
CA GLN A 25 -33.10 -1.99 3.48
C GLN A 25 -31.70 -2.39 3.99
N ALA A 26 -31.35 -2.00 5.20
CA ALA A 26 -30.08 -2.38 5.82
C ALA A 26 -30.25 -2.45 7.34
N SER A 27 -29.83 -3.57 7.91
CA SER A 27 -29.71 -3.72 9.35
C SER A 27 -28.57 -2.86 9.91
N ALA A 28 -28.63 -2.56 11.21
CA ALA A 28 -27.54 -1.86 11.90
C ALA A 28 -26.19 -2.60 11.78
N ALA A 29 -26.22 -3.93 11.74
CA ALA A 29 -25.01 -4.75 11.58
C ALA A 29 -24.38 -4.60 10.20
N GLU A 30 -25.20 -4.52 9.14
CA GLU A 30 -24.74 -4.31 7.76
C GLU A 30 -24.16 -2.91 7.58
N LEU A 31 -24.85 -1.88 8.09
CA LEU A 31 -24.35 -0.51 8.08
C LEU A 31 -23.00 -0.42 8.81
N ALA A 32 -22.89 -1.03 9.99
CA ALA A 32 -21.64 -1.05 10.74
C ALA A 32 -20.52 -1.80 10.00
N ARG A 33 -20.84 -2.86 9.25
CA ARG A 33 -19.87 -3.57 8.40
C ARG A 33 -19.38 -2.69 7.26
N TRP A 34 -20.27 -1.97 6.57
CA TRP A 34 -19.87 -1.08 5.48
C TRP A 34 -19.06 0.11 5.97
N VAL A 35 -19.44 0.71 7.10
CA VAL A 35 -18.66 1.78 7.74
C VAL A 35 -17.26 1.27 8.10
N ARG A 36 -17.14 0.04 8.63
CA ARG A 36 -15.83 -0.58 8.87
C ARG A 36 -15.05 -0.82 7.56
N GLY A 37 -15.70 -1.33 6.53
CA GLY A 37 -15.08 -1.56 5.21
C GLY A 37 -14.63 -0.27 4.53
N HIS A 38 -15.30 0.86 4.79
CA HIS A 38 -14.88 2.16 4.26
C HIS A 38 -13.46 2.55 4.72
N TRP A 39 -13.04 2.14 5.91
CA TRP A 39 -11.67 2.40 6.39
C TRP A 39 -10.58 1.71 5.56
N GLU A 40 -10.92 0.72 4.73
CA GLU A 40 -9.96 0.14 3.78
C GLU A 40 -9.48 1.17 2.75
N ILE A 41 -10.30 2.18 2.44
CA ILE A 41 -9.92 3.31 1.57
C ILE A 41 -8.87 4.16 2.27
N GLU A 42 -9.04 4.41 3.57
CA GLU A 42 -8.07 5.19 4.35
C GLU A 42 -6.75 4.42 4.54
N ALA A 43 -6.82 3.10 4.70
CA ALA A 43 -5.62 2.27 4.70
C ALA A 43 -4.85 2.36 3.37
N LEU A 44 -5.56 2.45 2.24
CA LEU A 44 -4.94 2.70 0.93
C LEU A 44 -4.31 4.10 0.86
N HIS A 45 -4.98 5.13 1.38
CA HIS A 45 -4.40 6.48 1.47
C HIS A 45 -3.09 6.47 2.25
N HIS A 46 -3.06 5.84 3.42
CA HIS A 46 -1.84 5.74 4.21
C HIS A 46 -0.67 5.08 3.45
N VAL A 47 -0.92 4.00 2.70
CA VAL A 47 0.10 3.36 1.85
C VAL A 47 0.61 4.36 0.81
N ARG A 48 -0.28 5.09 0.16
CA ARG A 48 0.08 6.05 -0.89
C ARG A 48 0.89 7.24 -0.34
N ASP A 49 0.44 7.77 0.79
CA ASP A 49 1.01 8.96 1.43
C ASP A 49 2.40 8.65 2.00
N VAL A 50 2.52 7.54 2.72
CA VAL A 50 3.75 7.18 3.44
C VAL A 50 4.65 6.27 2.61
N THR A 51 4.15 5.13 2.14
CA THR A 51 4.99 4.12 1.46
C THR A 51 5.41 4.59 0.07
N PHE A 52 4.52 5.27 -0.66
CA PHE A 52 4.82 5.86 -1.97
C PHE A 52 5.21 7.35 -1.89
N GLY A 53 5.35 7.89 -0.68
CA GLY A 53 5.87 9.23 -0.41
C GLY A 53 5.11 10.36 -1.09
N GLU A 54 3.78 10.25 -1.21
CA GLU A 54 2.97 11.33 -1.79
C GLU A 54 3.07 12.62 -0.97
N ASP A 55 3.03 12.53 0.36
CA ASP A 55 3.15 13.69 1.25
C ASP A 55 4.49 14.42 1.10
N ALA A 56 5.56 13.66 0.87
CA ALA A 56 6.90 14.19 0.65
C ALA A 56 7.09 14.80 -0.75
N SER A 57 6.13 14.63 -1.66
CA SER A 57 6.24 15.11 -3.04
C SER A 57 6.20 16.64 -3.12
N LYS A 58 7.21 17.20 -3.79
CA LYS A 58 7.32 18.66 -4.07
C LYS A 58 6.66 19.06 -5.40
N VAL A 59 6.08 18.11 -6.14
CA VAL A 59 5.37 18.38 -7.40
C VAL A 59 4.06 19.10 -7.09
N ARG A 60 3.90 20.35 -7.54
CA ARG A 60 2.74 21.21 -7.20
C ARG A 60 2.13 21.97 -8.39
N THR A 61 2.67 21.84 -9.58
CA THR A 61 2.29 22.64 -10.76
C THR A 61 1.44 21.86 -11.77
N GLY A 62 0.44 22.54 -12.32
CA GLY A 62 -0.43 22.02 -13.40
C GLY A 62 -1.10 20.68 -13.04
N SER A 63 -1.17 19.78 -14.02
CA SER A 63 -1.78 18.45 -13.85
C SER A 63 -0.87 17.43 -13.15
N ALA A 64 0.38 17.80 -12.84
CA ALA A 64 1.39 16.86 -12.37
C ALA A 64 1.02 16.17 -11.03
N PRO A 65 0.45 16.83 -10.01
CA PRO A 65 0.01 16.15 -8.78
C PRO A 65 -1.03 15.06 -9.05
N ARG A 66 -1.99 15.32 -9.95
CA ARG A 66 -3.02 14.36 -10.34
C ARG A 66 -2.42 13.16 -11.06
N VAL A 67 -1.54 13.40 -12.03
CA VAL A 67 -0.85 12.33 -12.77
C VAL A 67 -0.05 11.45 -11.81
N MET A 68 0.68 12.06 -10.89
CA MET A 68 1.46 11.31 -9.89
C MET A 68 0.58 10.46 -8.96
N SER A 69 -0.58 10.96 -8.54
CA SER A 69 -1.53 10.17 -7.74
C SER A 69 -2.07 8.98 -8.53
N MET A 70 -2.39 9.16 -9.82
CA MET A 70 -2.81 8.07 -10.70
C MET A 70 -1.74 7.00 -10.88
N LEU A 71 -0.49 7.40 -11.10
CA LEU A 71 0.63 6.46 -11.26
C LEU A 71 0.89 5.65 -9.98
N ARG A 72 0.80 6.27 -8.80
CA ARG A 72 0.91 5.56 -7.52
C ARG A 72 -0.22 4.55 -7.33
N ASN A 73 -1.46 4.95 -7.62
CA ASN A 73 -2.60 4.03 -7.56
C ASN A 73 -2.43 2.84 -8.53
N LEU A 74 -1.92 3.09 -9.74
CA LEU A 74 -1.61 2.03 -10.69
C LEU A 74 -0.54 1.06 -10.15
N ALA A 75 0.57 1.59 -9.62
CA ALA A 75 1.63 0.76 -9.05
C ALA A 75 1.14 -0.10 -7.88
N ILE A 76 0.32 0.47 -6.97
CA ILE A 76 -0.31 -0.28 -5.88
C ILE A 76 -1.22 -1.38 -6.43
N GLY A 77 -2.05 -1.06 -7.43
CA GLY A 77 -2.95 -2.03 -8.07
C GLY A 77 -2.19 -3.20 -8.69
N LEU A 78 -1.15 -2.92 -9.47
CA LEU A 78 -0.29 -3.93 -10.09
C LEU A 78 0.41 -4.80 -9.05
N ALA A 79 0.96 -4.20 -8.00
CA ALA A 79 1.59 -4.94 -6.91
C ALA A 79 0.59 -5.90 -6.22
N ARG A 80 -0.66 -5.48 -6.00
CA ARG A 80 -1.71 -6.36 -5.45
C ARG A 80 -2.08 -7.48 -6.42
N LEU A 81 -2.17 -7.19 -7.71
CA LEU A 81 -2.51 -8.18 -8.74
C LEU A 81 -1.49 -9.32 -8.82
N VAL A 82 -0.21 -9.01 -8.65
CA VAL A 82 0.86 -10.02 -8.57
C VAL A 82 1.05 -10.60 -7.16
N GLY A 83 0.15 -10.32 -6.23
CA GLY A 83 0.09 -11.00 -4.93
C GLY A 83 0.94 -10.38 -3.81
N TRP A 84 1.51 -9.18 -3.98
CA TRP A 84 2.19 -8.50 -2.88
C TRP A 84 1.21 -8.16 -1.75
N ARG A 85 1.49 -8.67 -0.54
CA ARG A 85 0.75 -8.32 0.69
C ARG A 85 1.43 -7.20 1.48
N ASN A 86 2.75 -7.07 1.37
CA ASN A 86 3.53 -6.01 1.99
C ASN A 86 3.98 -5.00 0.93
N MET A 87 3.43 -3.79 0.99
CA MET A 87 3.69 -2.75 0.00
C MET A 87 5.09 -2.15 0.13
N ALA A 88 5.64 -2.04 1.34
CA ALA A 88 7.01 -1.56 1.54
C ALA A 88 8.01 -2.52 0.89
N ALA A 89 7.83 -3.83 1.08
CA ALA A 89 8.65 -4.85 0.44
C ALA A 89 8.54 -4.81 -1.10
N ALA A 90 7.34 -4.58 -1.63
CA ALA A 90 7.14 -4.42 -3.07
C ALA A 90 7.88 -3.19 -3.62
N VAL A 91 7.80 -2.05 -2.94
CA VAL A 91 8.51 -0.82 -3.32
C VAL A 91 10.03 -1.03 -3.28
N ASP A 92 10.55 -1.65 -2.22
CA ASP A 92 11.98 -1.95 -2.10
C ASP A 92 12.47 -2.90 -3.20
N HIS A 93 11.67 -3.91 -3.55
CA HIS A 93 11.98 -4.84 -4.63
C HIS A 93 12.07 -4.13 -5.98
N TYR A 94 11.03 -3.39 -6.39
CA TYR A 94 11.03 -2.71 -7.69
C TYR A 94 12.01 -1.54 -7.76
N ARG A 95 12.36 -0.92 -6.61
CA ARG A 95 13.47 0.03 -6.53
C ARG A 95 14.82 -0.64 -6.81
N SER A 96 15.01 -1.85 -6.29
CA SER A 96 16.25 -2.62 -6.45
C SER A 96 16.35 -3.31 -7.80
N CYS A 97 15.21 -3.68 -8.37
CA CYS A 97 15.07 -4.40 -9.63
C CYS A 97 14.03 -3.71 -10.54
N PRO A 98 14.35 -2.54 -11.16
CA PRO A 98 13.39 -1.81 -11.99
C PRO A 98 12.94 -2.57 -13.25
N GLY A 99 13.74 -3.52 -13.74
CA GLY A 99 13.39 -4.38 -14.87
C GLY A 99 12.12 -5.19 -14.62
N ASP A 100 11.96 -5.72 -13.42
CA ASP A 100 10.78 -6.50 -13.03
C ASP A 100 9.50 -5.65 -13.04
N ALA A 101 9.61 -4.34 -12.78
CA ALA A 101 8.50 -3.40 -12.89
C ALA A 101 8.14 -3.10 -14.36
N LEU A 102 9.12 -3.05 -15.25
CA LEU A 102 8.89 -2.87 -16.68
C LEU A 102 8.24 -4.11 -17.29
N ASP A 103 8.71 -5.29 -16.93
CA ASP A 103 8.10 -6.55 -17.36
C ASP A 103 6.64 -6.64 -16.92
N LEU A 104 6.33 -6.18 -15.70
CA LEU A 104 4.96 -6.13 -15.20
C LEU A 104 4.03 -5.22 -16.02
N ILE A 105 4.55 -4.13 -16.58
CA ILE A 105 3.78 -3.19 -17.40
C ILE A 105 3.68 -3.67 -18.85
N MET A 106 4.77 -4.23 -19.38
CA MET A 106 4.95 -4.48 -20.81
C MET A 106 4.52 -5.89 -21.23
N THR A 107 4.60 -6.87 -20.32
CA THR A 107 4.09 -8.21 -20.55
C THR A 107 2.85 -8.44 -19.70
N ALA A 108 1.73 -8.74 -20.37
CA ALA A 108 0.49 -9.16 -19.70
C ALA A 108 0.82 -10.26 -18.68
N PRO A 109 0.22 -10.26 -17.47
CA PRO A 109 0.69 -11.08 -16.36
C PRO A 109 0.62 -12.56 -16.73
N ARG A 110 1.76 -13.14 -17.11
CA ARG A 110 1.89 -14.56 -17.38
C ARG A 110 2.15 -15.23 -16.04
N GLU A 111 1.05 -15.69 -15.46
CA GLU A 111 0.98 -16.53 -14.25
C GLU A 111 1.32 -15.82 -12.94
N ARG A 112 0.70 -16.29 -11.86
CA ARG A 112 0.80 -15.73 -10.50
C ARG A 112 2.28 -15.75 -10.07
N PHE A 113 2.92 -14.59 -10.10
CA PHE A 113 4.17 -14.40 -9.38
C PHE A 113 3.88 -14.63 -7.89
N CYS A 114 4.46 -15.68 -7.31
CA CYS A 114 4.43 -15.90 -5.88
C CYS A 114 5.75 -15.32 -5.35
N PRO A 115 5.74 -14.28 -4.49
CA PRO A 115 6.98 -13.75 -3.95
C PRO A 115 7.53 -14.77 -2.96
N ASP A 116 8.36 -15.69 -3.45
CA ASP A 116 9.21 -16.49 -2.60
C ASP A 116 10.29 -15.57 -2.02
N ALA A 117 10.25 -15.41 -0.71
CA ALA A 117 11.23 -14.67 0.08
C ALA A 117 12.66 -15.24 -0.04
N SER A 118 12.87 -16.37 -0.74
CA SER A 118 14.18 -17.00 -0.96
C SER A 118 15.09 -16.29 -1.98
N ARG A 119 14.59 -15.34 -2.80
CA ARG A 119 15.42 -14.66 -3.82
C ARG A 119 16.20 -13.42 -3.34
N SER A 120 16.15 -13.07 -2.05
CA SER A 120 16.98 -11.98 -1.48
C SER A 120 18.46 -12.37 -1.26
N GLY A 121 18.87 -13.61 -1.56
CA GLY A 121 20.23 -14.12 -1.35
C GLY A 121 21.32 -13.68 -2.33
N ARG A 122 21.08 -12.72 -3.24
CA ARG A 122 22.11 -12.21 -4.17
C ARG A 122 22.56 -10.78 -3.89
N TYR A 123 22.91 -10.53 -2.63
CA TYR A 123 23.82 -9.45 -2.24
C TYR A 123 24.86 -10.01 -1.26
N GLN A 124 25.76 -10.86 -1.74
CA GLN A 124 27.00 -11.20 -1.05
C GLN A 124 28.20 -10.70 -1.88
N GLY A 125 28.89 -9.72 -1.29
CA GLY A 125 30.27 -9.27 -1.52
C GLY A 125 30.98 -9.62 -2.81
N GLN A 126 31.15 -8.62 -3.68
CA GLN A 126 32.42 -8.50 -4.40
C GLN A 126 33.48 -7.97 -3.42
N GLN A 127 34.07 -8.88 -2.65
CA GLN A 127 35.43 -8.71 -2.16
C GLN A 127 36.36 -9.01 -3.33
N MET A 128 36.85 -7.95 -3.99
CA MET A 128 37.94 -8.06 -4.96
C MET A 128 39.23 -8.29 -4.16
N THR A 129 39.59 -9.55 -3.94
CA THR A 129 40.88 -9.96 -3.41
C THR A 129 41.98 -9.67 -4.44
N ARG A 130 43.06 -9.05 -3.94
CA ARG A 130 44.36 -8.91 -4.59
C ARG A 130 44.83 -10.23 -5.23
N SER A 131 45.47 -10.14 -6.39
CA SER A 131 46.54 -11.06 -6.77
C SER A 131 47.70 -10.28 -7.34
N ALA A 132 48.84 -10.40 -6.68
CA ALA A 132 50.15 -10.03 -7.20
C ALA A 132 50.59 -11.08 -8.25
N ALA A 133 51.15 -10.60 -9.35
CA ALA A 133 52.25 -11.18 -10.11
C ALA A 133 52.70 -10.12 -11.13
#